data_AF-A0A0K6FUA2-F1
#
_entry.id   AF-A0A0K6FUA2-F1
#
_cell.length_a   1.000
_cell.length_b   1.000
_cell.length_c   1.000
_cell.angle_alpha   90.00
_cell.angle_beta   90.00
_cell.angle_gamma   90.00
#
_symmetry.space_group_name_H-M   'P 1'
#
loop_
_entity.id
_entity.type
_entity.pdbx_description
1 polymer ?
#
loop_
_entity_poly.entity_id
_entity_poly.type
_entity_poly.pdbx_seq_one_letter_code
_entity_poly.pdbx_strand_id
1 'polypeptide(L)'
;MEASNNKDSVVQALEHRIAQQEKCFNQLNERLEQMEKRIESCNRISLARTMNSHLRGYAERMYPVPLPNGGEVPEDQFPATKGDVFDLTDQAVMNLIKQYGLENPDGVPEVTEAKRKMLAEHLGILWNRASIVRGVNASCRWSTDRIRPILLTDGTLPIEPFPRTLGEFDNLNEEQLAAMAWEYGLGDGGALPEGMELRKLVGEYLGITARRYITNEQRPQEALDVPYLVECLQGILTEVPKLVDALQGHADQLRDIQDRLGRLERAVECCRHQTSMARILNSACQKSDDLIRPMRLIGGSLPVSPFPQTLGDLERLSERRLASLARRYELRDGDILPEGVELRKLVFEYLGITARN
;
A
#
# COMPACT_ATOMS: atom_id res chain seq x y z
N MET A 1 48.28 21.91 -13.06
CA MET A 1 47.12 21.76 -13.97
C MET A 1 46.27 20.53 -13.62
N GLU A 2 46.86 19.36 -13.36
CA GLU A 2 46.10 18.11 -13.10
C GLU A 2 45.06 18.19 -11.98
N ALA A 3 45.32 18.96 -10.91
CA ALA A 3 44.38 19.15 -9.81
C ALA A 3 43.05 19.86 -10.20
N SER A 4 42.97 20.49 -11.39
CA SER A 4 41.72 21.07 -11.90
C SER A 4 40.77 19.99 -12.39
N ASN A 5 41.25 19.09 -13.26
CA ASN A 5 40.43 18.04 -13.89
C ASN A 5 39.74 17.12 -12.87
N ASN A 6 40.34 16.89 -11.70
CA ASN A 6 39.74 16.05 -10.67
C ASN A 6 38.53 16.74 -9.99
N LYS A 7 38.57 18.07 -9.82
CA LYS A 7 37.43 18.83 -9.29
C LYS A 7 36.23 18.76 -10.24
N ASP A 8 36.47 18.98 -11.53
CA ASP A 8 35.42 18.99 -12.56
C ASP A 8 34.74 17.61 -12.69
N SER A 9 35.53 16.53 -12.60
CA SER A 9 35.03 15.14 -12.57
C SER A 9 34.09 14.87 -11.38
N VAL A 10 34.45 15.31 -10.17
CA VAL A 10 33.62 15.14 -8.97
C VAL A 10 32.33 15.96 -9.06
N VAL A 11 32.38 17.20 -9.58
CA VAL A 11 31.19 18.03 -9.79
C VAL A 11 30.23 17.36 -10.78
N GLN A 12 30.71 16.91 -11.94
CA GLN A 12 29.88 16.20 -12.94
C GLN A 12 29.26 14.91 -12.38
N ALA A 13 30.00 14.15 -11.57
CA ALA A 13 29.47 12.94 -10.93
C ALA A 13 28.37 13.25 -9.91
N LEU A 14 28.47 14.37 -9.18
CA LEU A 14 27.43 14.85 -8.27
C LEU A 14 26.20 15.36 -9.03
N GLU A 15 26.38 16.17 -10.07
CA GLU A 15 25.31 16.66 -10.94
C GLU A 15 24.50 15.49 -11.56
N HIS A 16 25.19 14.47 -12.08
CA HIS A 16 24.54 13.26 -12.61
C HIS A 16 23.74 12.52 -11.52
N ARG A 17 24.29 12.38 -10.31
CA ARG A 17 23.58 11.72 -9.19
C ARG A 17 22.35 12.51 -8.75
N ILE A 18 22.43 13.84 -8.71
CA ILE A 18 21.30 14.72 -8.39
C ILE A 18 20.19 14.56 -9.44
N ALA A 19 20.52 14.67 -10.74
CA ALA A 19 19.56 14.48 -11.83
C ALA A 19 18.90 13.08 -11.82
N GLN A 20 19.66 12.04 -11.44
CA GLN A 20 19.11 10.69 -11.28
C GLN A 20 18.16 10.58 -10.07
N GLN A 21 18.47 11.25 -8.95
CA GLN A 21 17.59 11.33 -7.78
C GLN A 21 16.30 12.09 -8.10
N GLU A 22 16.39 13.27 -8.73
CA GLU A 22 15.23 14.05 -9.19
C GLU A 22 14.30 13.24 -10.09
N LYS A 23 14.87 12.49 -11.05
CA LYS A 23 14.09 11.58 -11.91
C LYS A 23 13.35 10.49 -11.11
N CYS A 24 13.99 9.93 -10.08
CA CYS A 24 13.37 8.94 -9.19
C CYS A 24 12.24 9.56 -8.36
N PHE A 25 12.46 10.75 -7.78
CA PHE A 25 11.45 11.49 -7.03
C PHE A 25 10.23 11.85 -7.89
N ASN A 26 10.44 12.29 -9.13
CA ASN A 26 9.35 12.60 -10.06
C ASN A 26 8.50 11.35 -10.36
N GLN A 27 9.12 10.19 -10.63
CA GLN A 27 8.40 8.92 -10.82
C GLN A 27 7.63 8.46 -9.58
N LEU A 28 8.19 8.66 -8.37
CA LEU A 28 7.48 8.37 -7.12
C LEU A 28 6.30 9.31 -6.90
N ASN A 29 6.47 10.60 -7.17
CA ASN A 29 5.40 11.61 -7.06
C ASN A 29 4.25 11.30 -8.03
N GLU A 30 4.53 10.97 -9.29
CA GLU A 30 3.53 10.53 -10.27
C GLU A 30 2.75 9.30 -9.78
N ARG A 31 3.44 8.28 -9.25
CA ARG A 31 2.80 7.07 -8.73
C ARG A 31 1.95 7.36 -7.49
N LEU A 32 2.41 8.22 -6.58
CA LEU A 32 1.66 8.63 -5.40
C LEU A 32 0.42 9.45 -5.78
N GLU A 33 0.51 10.36 -6.75
CA GLU A 33 -0.62 11.14 -7.26
C GLU A 33 -1.68 10.23 -7.91
N GLN A 34 -1.25 9.23 -8.69
CA GLN A 34 -2.14 8.20 -9.25
C GLN A 34 -2.82 7.38 -8.14
N MET A 35 -2.09 7.02 -7.07
CA MET A 35 -2.66 6.31 -5.92
C MET A 35 -3.68 7.16 -5.18
N GLU A 36 -3.42 8.45 -4.96
CA GLU A 36 -4.38 9.35 -4.30
C GLU A 36 -5.64 9.57 -5.12
N LYS A 37 -5.52 9.80 -6.43
CA LYS A 37 -6.69 9.89 -7.34
C LYS A 37 -7.55 8.62 -7.27
N ARG A 38 -6.93 7.44 -7.16
CA ARG A 38 -7.65 6.17 -6.96
C ARG A 38 -8.31 6.08 -5.58
N ILE A 39 -7.65 6.49 -4.50
CA ILE A 39 -8.22 6.52 -3.14
C ILE A 39 -9.40 7.48 -3.08
N GLU A 40 -9.26 8.68 -3.62
CA GLU A 40 -10.30 9.71 -3.65
C GLU A 40 -11.53 9.21 -4.43
N SER A 41 -11.32 8.64 -5.62
CA SER A 41 -12.40 8.00 -6.40
C SER A 41 -13.10 6.89 -5.60
N CYS A 42 -12.34 5.98 -4.98
CA CYS A 42 -12.88 4.93 -4.10
C CYS A 42 -13.67 5.50 -2.90
N ASN A 43 -13.22 6.62 -2.32
CA ASN A 43 -13.90 7.30 -1.22
C ASN A 43 -15.21 7.95 -1.70
N ARG A 44 -15.19 8.66 -2.84
CA ARG A 44 -16.39 9.27 -3.44
C ARG A 44 -17.44 8.21 -3.81
N ILE A 45 -17.01 7.12 -4.45
CA ILE A 45 -17.87 5.96 -4.76
C ILE A 45 -18.44 5.35 -3.47
N SER A 46 -17.60 5.10 -2.46
CA SER A 46 -18.05 4.52 -1.18
C SER A 46 -19.03 5.43 -0.44
N LEU A 47 -18.79 6.75 -0.45
CA LEU A 47 -19.69 7.74 0.13
C LEU A 47 -21.03 7.77 -0.59
N ALA A 48 -21.04 7.87 -1.93
CA ALA A 48 -22.27 7.89 -2.73
C ALA A 48 -23.09 6.60 -2.52
N ARG A 49 -22.45 5.43 -2.58
CA ARG A 49 -23.09 4.14 -2.28
C ARG A 49 -23.61 4.05 -0.85
N THR A 50 -22.90 4.62 0.11
CA THR A 50 -23.35 4.67 1.52
C THR A 50 -24.57 5.58 1.67
N MET A 51 -24.58 6.77 1.05
CA MET A 51 -25.77 7.63 1.07
C MET A 51 -26.96 6.93 0.40
N ASN A 52 -26.74 6.32 -0.77
CA ASN A 52 -27.77 5.60 -1.52
C ASN A 52 -28.33 4.37 -0.77
N SER A 53 -27.53 3.69 0.05
CA SER A 53 -27.98 2.53 0.84
C SER A 53 -28.90 2.91 2.01
N HIS A 54 -28.84 4.17 2.47
CA HIS A 54 -29.75 4.69 3.50
C HIS A 54 -31.12 5.14 2.94
N LEU A 55 -31.28 5.24 1.61
CA LEU A 55 -32.50 5.73 0.98
C LEU A 55 -33.68 4.77 1.21
N ARG A 56 -34.74 5.26 1.86
CA ARG A 56 -35.89 4.43 2.26
C ARG A 56 -36.97 4.45 1.19
N GLY A 57 -37.53 5.63 0.89
CA GLY A 57 -38.56 5.87 -0.11
C GLY A 57 -38.05 5.90 -1.55
N TYR A 58 -38.94 5.65 -2.51
CA TYR A 58 -38.62 5.70 -3.95
C TYR A 58 -38.39 7.13 -4.46
N ALA A 59 -39.09 8.12 -3.92
CA ALA A 59 -38.94 9.53 -4.32
C ALA A 59 -37.72 10.24 -3.69
N GLU A 60 -36.90 9.54 -2.90
CA GLU A 60 -35.71 10.14 -2.29
C GLU A 60 -34.60 10.33 -3.34
N ARG A 61 -33.98 11.52 -3.33
CA ARG A 61 -32.93 11.92 -4.27
C ARG A 61 -31.68 11.06 -4.07
N MET A 62 -31.14 10.55 -5.17
CA MET A 62 -29.89 9.77 -5.16
C MET A 62 -28.65 10.66 -5.23
N TYR A 63 -27.55 10.13 -4.69
CA TYR A 63 -26.21 10.68 -4.86
C TYR A 63 -25.54 10.01 -6.08
N PRO A 64 -25.08 10.81 -7.08
CA PRO A 64 -24.35 10.28 -8.22
C PRO A 64 -23.10 9.51 -7.79
N VAL A 65 -22.96 8.30 -8.31
CA VAL A 65 -21.72 7.52 -8.17
C VAL A 65 -20.77 7.95 -9.30
N PRO A 66 -19.53 8.38 -9.02
CA PRO A 66 -18.57 8.74 -10.06
C PRO A 66 -18.26 7.57 -11.00
N LEU A 67 -17.91 7.90 -12.24
CA LEU A 67 -17.45 6.94 -13.23
C LEU A 67 -16.08 6.34 -12.84
N PRO A 68 -15.69 5.16 -13.38
CA PRO A 68 -14.43 4.50 -13.03
C PRO A 68 -13.17 5.33 -13.32
N ASN A 69 -13.25 6.28 -14.26
CA ASN A 69 -12.20 7.24 -14.59
C ASN A 69 -12.13 8.46 -13.65
N GLY A 70 -12.98 8.51 -12.60
CA GLY A 70 -13.11 9.63 -11.68
C GLY A 70 -14.00 10.78 -12.17
N GLY A 71 -14.51 10.70 -13.41
CA GLY A 71 -15.44 11.68 -13.97
C GLY A 71 -16.83 11.62 -13.33
N GLU A 72 -17.58 12.71 -13.45
CA GLU A 72 -18.97 12.76 -13.01
C GLU A 72 -19.90 12.27 -14.14
N VAL A 73 -21.02 11.65 -13.76
CA VAL A 73 -22.08 11.31 -14.72
C VAL A 73 -22.84 12.60 -15.06
N PRO A 74 -23.13 12.90 -16.34
CA PRO A 74 -23.97 14.04 -16.71
C PRO A 74 -25.29 14.07 -15.94
N GLU A 75 -25.72 15.26 -15.50
CA GLU A 75 -26.88 15.44 -14.61
C GLU A 75 -28.19 14.87 -15.19
N ASP A 76 -28.30 14.80 -16.51
CA ASP A 76 -29.43 14.26 -17.27
C ASP A 76 -29.39 12.73 -17.47
N GLN A 77 -28.24 12.09 -17.22
CA GLN A 77 -28.03 10.65 -17.42
C GLN A 77 -28.13 9.85 -16.12
N PHE A 78 -27.85 10.46 -14.97
CA PHE A 78 -27.95 9.77 -13.68
C PHE A 78 -29.39 9.77 -13.15
N PRO A 79 -29.94 8.62 -12.69
CA PRO A 79 -31.27 8.56 -12.09
C PRO A 79 -31.41 9.51 -10.89
N ALA A 80 -32.34 10.47 -10.96
CA ALA A 80 -32.48 11.51 -9.95
C ALA A 80 -32.96 10.97 -8.59
N THR A 81 -33.82 9.95 -8.62
CA THR A 81 -34.42 9.29 -7.46
C THR A 81 -34.24 7.78 -7.50
N LYS A 82 -34.44 7.15 -6.34
CA LYS A 82 -34.43 5.68 -6.21
C LYS A 82 -35.48 5.01 -7.11
N GLY A 83 -36.64 5.64 -7.32
CA GLY A 83 -37.71 5.17 -8.21
C GLY A 83 -37.26 5.11 -9.67
N ASP A 84 -36.62 6.18 -10.15
CA ASP A 84 -36.16 6.27 -11.54
C ASP A 84 -35.27 5.09 -11.94
N VAL A 85 -34.42 4.58 -11.03
CA VAL A 85 -33.58 3.37 -11.27
C VAL A 85 -34.39 2.13 -11.59
N PHE A 86 -35.54 1.94 -10.94
CA PHE A 86 -36.43 0.82 -11.20
C PHE A 86 -37.28 1.02 -12.46
N ASP A 87 -37.52 2.27 -12.87
CA ASP A 87 -38.29 2.63 -14.05
C ASP A 87 -37.44 2.73 -15.34
N LEU A 88 -36.11 2.80 -15.23
CA LEU A 88 -35.16 2.83 -16.36
C LEU A 88 -35.49 1.77 -17.43
N THR A 89 -35.58 2.21 -18.69
CA THR A 89 -35.75 1.30 -19.84
C THR A 89 -34.54 0.37 -19.98
N ASP A 90 -34.73 -0.80 -20.59
CA ASP A 90 -33.65 -1.80 -20.75
C ASP A 90 -32.39 -1.20 -21.41
N GLN A 91 -32.58 -0.38 -22.45
CA GLN A 91 -31.49 0.33 -23.13
C GLN A 91 -30.79 1.36 -22.22
N ALA A 92 -31.52 2.08 -21.37
CA ALA A 92 -30.92 3.03 -20.43
C ALA A 92 -30.09 2.32 -19.35
N VAL A 93 -30.58 1.19 -18.83
CA VAL A 93 -29.82 0.33 -17.89
C VAL A 93 -28.57 -0.22 -18.56
N MET A 94 -28.66 -0.71 -19.80
CA MET A 94 -27.52 -1.18 -20.60
C MET A 94 -26.47 -0.08 -20.81
N ASN A 95 -26.90 1.15 -21.10
CA ASN A 95 -26.00 2.29 -21.30
C ASN A 95 -25.24 2.63 -20.01
N LEU A 96 -25.92 2.68 -18.85
CA LEU A 96 -25.28 2.92 -17.56
C LEU A 96 -24.33 1.77 -17.16
N ILE A 97 -24.71 0.51 -17.36
CA ILE A 97 -23.85 -0.66 -17.13
C ILE A 97 -22.53 -0.53 -17.92
N LYS A 98 -22.61 -0.12 -19.19
CA LYS A 98 -21.43 0.15 -20.04
C LYS A 98 -20.60 1.32 -19.53
N GLN A 99 -21.24 2.44 -19.21
CA GLN A 99 -20.57 3.67 -18.74
C GLN A 99 -19.81 3.45 -17.42
N TYR A 100 -20.37 2.62 -16.52
CA TYR A 100 -19.73 2.21 -15.28
C TYR A 100 -18.76 1.00 -15.43
N GLY A 101 -18.60 0.43 -16.63
CA GLY A 101 -17.72 -0.72 -16.86
C GLY A 101 -18.13 -1.99 -16.11
N LEU A 102 -19.44 -2.19 -15.91
CA LEU A 102 -20.02 -3.32 -15.15
C LEU A 102 -20.28 -4.56 -16.01
N GLU A 103 -19.88 -4.54 -17.28
CA GLU A 103 -20.00 -5.70 -18.16
C GLU A 103 -19.13 -6.85 -17.64
N ASN A 104 -19.74 -7.98 -17.28
CA ASN A 104 -18.99 -9.17 -16.92
C ASN A 104 -18.29 -9.76 -18.16
N PRO A 105 -17.19 -10.51 -18.00
CA PRO A 105 -16.58 -11.27 -19.09
C PRO A 105 -17.49 -12.36 -19.66
N ASP A 106 -18.51 -12.79 -18.91
CA ASP A 106 -19.59 -13.68 -19.37
C ASP A 106 -20.76 -12.93 -20.05
N GLY A 107 -20.62 -11.61 -20.27
CA GLY A 107 -21.65 -10.73 -20.86
C GLY A 107 -22.53 -10.01 -19.84
N VAL A 108 -23.40 -9.12 -20.34
CA VAL A 108 -24.47 -8.49 -19.54
C VAL A 108 -25.69 -9.43 -19.52
N PRO A 109 -26.36 -9.66 -18.38
CA PRO A 109 -27.53 -10.54 -18.31
C PRO A 109 -28.63 -10.12 -19.30
N GLU A 110 -29.26 -11.05 -20.01
CA GLU A 110 -30.30 -10.72 -20.99
C GLU A 110 -31.56 -10.10 -20.34
N VAL A 111 -31.93 -10.58 -19.15
CA VAL A 111 -33.14 -10.17 -18.43
C VAL A 111 -32.99 -8.78 -17.80
N THR A 112 -33.86 -7.84 -18.19
CA THR A 112 -33.88 -6.44 -17.71
C THR A 112 -33.85 -6.32 -16.18
N GLU A 113 -34.59 -7.15 -15.45
CA GLU A 113 -34.59 -7.13 -13.98
C GLU A 113 -33.20 -7.47 -13.39
N ALA A 114 -32.49 -8.43 -13.97
CA ALA A 114 -31.13 -8.77 -13.55
C ALA A 114 -30.13 -7.66 -13.87
N LYS A 115 -30.30 -6.95 -14.99
CA LYS A 115 -29.53 -5.72 -15.30
C LYS A 115 -29.79 -4.62 -14.27
N ARG A 116 -31.06 -4.34 -13.94
CA ARG A 116 -31.46 -3.36 -12.92
C ARG A 116 -30.91 -3.73 -11.54
N LYS A 117 -30.93 -5.02 -11.17
CA LYS A 117 -30.33 -5.52 -9.91
C LYS A 117 -28.83 -5.27 -9.86
N MET A 118 -28.10 -5.61 -10.92
CA MET A 118 -26.65 -5.36 -11.04
C MET A 118 -26.32 -3.86 -10.90
N LEU A 119 -27.07 -3.00 -11.58
CA LEU A 119 -26.91 -1.54 -11.48
C LEU A 119 -27.23 -1.04 -10.06
N ALA A 120 -28.34 -1.46 -9.47
CA ALA A 120 -28.72 -1.07 -8.10
C ALA A 120 -27.68 -1.52 -7.04
N GLU A 121 -27.16 -2.74 -7.13
CA GLU A 121 -26.07 -3.24 -6.29
C GLU A 121 -24.79 -2.38 -6.43
N HIS A 122 -24.45 -1.96 -7.65
CA HIS A 122 -23.35 -1.02 -7.89
C HIS A 122 -23.64 0.36 -7.28
N LEU A 123 -24.83 0.92 -7.48
CA LEU A 123 -25.23 2.23 -6.95
C LEU A 123 -25.41 2.25 -5.42
N GLY A 124 -25.35 1.09 -4.76
CA GLY A 124 -25.49 0.94 -3.31
C GLY A 124 -26.93 0.82 -2.82
N ILE A 125 -27.90 0.70 -3.74
CA ILE A 125 -29.32 0.58 -3.40
C ILE A 125 -29.59 -0.86 -2.93
N LEU A 126 -30.20 -1.00 -1.75
CA LEU A 126 -30.66 -2.30 -1.26
C LEU A 126 -31.83 -2.81 -2.11
N TRP A 127 -31.56 -3.84 -2.93
CA TRP A 127 -32.58 -4.56 -3.71
C TRP A 127 -33.58 -5.35 -2.83
N ASN A 128 -33.28 -5.54 -1.54
CA ASN A 128 -34.09 -6.29 -0.58
C ASN A 128 -34.46 -5.44 0.65
N ARG A 129 -35.72 -5.56 1.10
CA ARG A 129 -36.35 -4.77 2.18
C ARG A 129 -35.80 -4.95 3.61
N ALA A 130 -34.79 -5.80 3.86
CA ALA A 130 -34.74 -6.59 5.10
C ALA A 130 -33.48 -6.50 6.01
N SER A 131 -32.42 -5.73 5.74
CA SER A 131 -31.18 -5.86 6.56
C SER A 131 -30.27 -4.62 6.67
N ILE A 132 -30.19 -4.01 7.87
CA ILE A 132 -29.15 -3.03 8.27
C ILE A 132 -28.83 -3.18 9.78
N VAL A 133 -27.72 -3.84 10.19
CA VAL A 133 -27.22 -3.84 11.59
C VAL A 133 -25.67 -4.04 11.70
N ARG A 134 -24.93 -2.99 12.11
CA ARG A 134 -23.64 -2.90 12.88
C ARG A 134 -22.22 -3.22 12.29
N GLY A 135 -21.23 -2.51 12.85
CA GLY A 135 -19.73 -2.68 12.84
C GLY A 135 -19.15 -2.44 14.27
N VAL A 136 -17.91 -2.01 14.57
CA VAL A 136 -16.62 -1.73 13.85
C VAL A 136 -15.51 -1.35 14.90
N ASN A 137 -14.19 -1.47 14.60
CA ASN A 137 -12.94 -0.92 15.26
C ASN A 137 -11.89 -2.00 15.70
N ALA A 138 -10.53 -1.88 15.71
CA ALA A 138 -9.49 -0.80 15.76
C ALA A 138 -9.03 -0.39 17.21
N SER A 139 -7.75 -0.12 17.58
CA SER A 139 -6.39 -0.14 16.94
C SER A 139 -5.23 -0.09 18.01
N CYS A 140 -3.92 -0.13 17.64
CA CYS A 140 -2.74 -0.15 18.58
C CYS A 140 -1.55 0.82 18.23
N ARG A 141 -0.65 1.12 19.20
CA ARG A 141 0.49 2.09 19.15
C ARG A 141 1.71 1.62 20.00
N TRP A 142 2.95 2.07 19.73
CA TRP A 142 4.21 1.58 20.39
C TRP A 142 5.31 2.68 20.65
N SER A 143 6.42 2.34 21.36
CA SER A 143 7.38 3.28 22.01
C SER A 143 8.83 3.34 21.45
N THR A 144 9.71 4.15 22.07
CA THR A 144 10.95 4.75 21.52
C THR A 144 12.29 4.01 21.73
N ASP A 145 12.44 3.17 22.75
CA ASP A 145 13.79 2.79 23.25
C ASP A 145 14.32 1.46 22.70
N ARG A 146 13.98 1.12 21.45
CA ARG A 146 14.37 -0.15 20.83
C ARG A 146 15.19 0.05 19.56
N ILE A 147 16.38 -0.56 19.53
CA ILE A 147 17.09 -0.80 18.28
C ILE A 147 16.25 -1.80 17.49
N ARG A 148 16.00 -1.49 16.22
CA ARG A 148 15.29 -2.39 15.32
C ARG A 148 16.30 -3.28 14.60
N PRO A 149 16.07 -4.60 14.51
CA PRO A 149 16.78 -5.42 13.54
C PRO A 149 16.54 -4.83 12.14
N ILE A 150 17.63 -4.47 11.47
CA ILE A 150 17.59 -4.22 10.02
C ILE A 150 17.62 -5.62 9.37
N LEU A 151 16.71 -5.87 8.44
CA LEU A 151 16.70 -7.13 7.69
C LEU A 151 18.01 -7.26 6.91
N LEU A 152 18.57 -8.47 6.88
CA LEU A 152 19.71 -8.80 6.04
C LEU A 152 19.35 -8.66 4.55
N THR A 153 20.35 -8.68 3.67
CA THR A 153 20.17 -8.50 2.22
C THR A 153 19.30 -9.59 1.57
N ASP A 154 19.15 -10.74 2.22
CA ASP A 154 18.26 -11.85 1.83
C ASP A 154 16.85 -11.77 2.46
N GLY A 155 16.58 -10.75 3.28
CA GLY A 155 15.30 -10.55 3.98
C GLY A 155 15.17 -11.31 5.31
N THR A 156 16.22 -11.98 5.79
CA THR A 156 16.20 -12.65 7.10
C THR A 156 16.48 -11.68 8.25
N LEU A 157 16.24 -12.13 9.49
CA LEU A 157 16.63 -11.41 10.70
C LEU A 157 18.10 -11.75 11.04
N PRO A 158 18.88 -10.79 11.55
CA PRO A 158 20.24 -11.03 12.04
C PRO A 158 20.28 -12.08 13.15
N ILE A 159 21.40 -12.79 13.29
CA ILE A 159 21.54 -13.89 14.25
C ILE A 159 21.53 -13.35 15.69
N GLU A 160 20.85 -14.07 16.60
CA GLU A 160 20.84 -13.73 18.02
C GLU A 160 22.18 -14.12 18.70
N PRO A 161 22.73 -13.29 19.62
CA PRO A 161 22.10 -12.14 20.25
C PRO A 161 22.21 -10.84 19.43
N PHE A 162 21.07 -10.30 18.98
CA PHE A 162 21.01 -8.98 18.36
C PHE A 162 20.74 -7.92 19.44
N PRO A 163 21.52 -6.83 19.53
CA PRO A 163 21.33 -5.81 20.57
C PRO A 163 20.01 -5.07 20.41
N ARG A 164 19.09 -5.27 21.35
CA ARG A 164 17.74 -4.70 21.34
C ARG A 164 17.70 -3.29 21.94
N THR A 165 18.73 -2.93 22.70
CA THR A 165 18.92 -1.62 23.34
C THR A 165 20.32 -1.08 23.06
N LEU A 166 20.50 0.25 23.16
CA LEU A 166 21.81 0.89 23.03
C LEU A 166 22.84 0.35 24.03
N GLY A 167 22.39 0.00 25.25
CA GLY A 167 23.25 -0.63 26.26
C GLY A 167 23.72 -2.03 25.86
N GLU A 168 22.93 -2.81 25.13
CA GLU A 168 23.38 -4.10 24.59
C GLU A 168 24.43 -3.91 23.48
N PHE A 169 24.25 -2.92 22.59
CA PHE A 169 25.21 -2.60 21.54
C PHE A 169 26.56 -2.14 22.09
N ASP A 170 26.56 -1.27 23.11
CA ASP A 170 27.79 -0.81 23.77
C ASP A 170 28.59 -1.97 24.38
N ASN A 171 27.92 -3.05 24.82
CA ASN A 171 28.55 -4.21 25.46
C ASN A 171 29.03 -5.32 24.50
N LEU A 172 28.82 -5.20 23.19
CA LEU A 172 29.35 -6.18 22.22
C LEU A 172 30.89 -6.19 22.22
N ASN A 173 31.50 -7.36 22.06
CA ASN A 173 32.94 -7.50 21.84
C ASN A 173 33.31 -7.38 20.34
N GLU A 174 34.60 -7.41 20.01
CA GLU A 174 35.07 -7.27 18.62
C GLU A 174 34.66 -8.45 17.73
N GLU A 175 34.65 -9.68 18.24
CA GLU A 175 34.20 -10.87 17.50
C GLU A 175 32.71 -10.77 17.10
N GLN A 176 31.86 -10.27 18.01
CA GLN A 176 30.44 -10.03 17.78
C GLN A 176 30.22 -8.89 16.77
N LEU A 177 30.98 -7.80 16.89
CA LEU A 177 30.93 -6.71 15.91
C LEU A 177 31.43 -7.15 14.52
N ALA A 178 32.43 -8.03 14.46
CA ALA A 178 32.93 -8.59 13.20
C ALA A 178 31.90 -9.52 12.55
N ALA A 179 31.27 -10.40 13.34
CA ALA A 179 30.17 -11.25 12.88
C ALA A 179 29.00 -10.41 12.33
N MET A 180 28.57 -9.37 13.05
CA MET A 180 27.53 -8.46 12.58
C MET A 180 27.96 -7.72 11.29
N ALA A 181 29.18 -7.17 11.23
CA ALA A 181 29.67 -6.48 10.05
C ALA A 181 29.75 -7.41 8.82
N TRP A 182 30.07 -8.68 9.03
CA TRP A 182 30.08 -9.70 7.99
C TRP A 182 28.67 -10.06 7.51
N GLU A 183 27.71 -10.30 8.43
CA GLU A 183 26.31 -10.56 8.09
C GLU A 183 25.66 -9.40 7.32
N TYR A 184 25.97 -8.16 7.70
CA TYR A 184 25.49 -6.96 7.01
C TYR A 184 26.27 -6.63 5.71
N GLY A 185 27.30 -7.40 5.36
CA GLY A 185 28.08 -7.20 4.14
C GLY A 185 28.88 -5.90 4.12
N LEU A 186 29.35 -5.43 5.28
CA LEU A 186 30.02 -4.12 5.44
C LEU A 186 31.53 -4.16 5.13
N GLY A 187 32.10 -5.35 4.92
CA GLY A 187 33.51 -5.51 4.53
C GLY A 187 33.70 -5.45 3.02
N ASP A 188 34.64 -4.62 2.56
CA ASP A 188 35.05 -4.58 1.15
C ASP A 188 36.06 -5.70 0.88
N GLY A 189 35.83 -6.52 -0.15
CA GLY A 189 36.73 -7.60 -0.57
C GLY A 189 37.03 -8.71 0.46
N GLY A 190 36.31 -8.77 1.58
CA GLY A 190 36.52 -9.77 2.64
C GLY A 190 37.49 -9.34 3.76
N ALA A 191 37.95 -8.08 3.77
CA ALA A 191 38.64 -7.49 4.91
C ALA A 191 37.67 -6.62 5.72
N LEU A 192 37.65 -6.81 7.04
CA LEU A 192 36.96 -5.92 7.98
C LEU A 192 37.99 -4.98 8.64
N PRO A 193 37.62 -3.72 8.95
CA PRO A 193 38.44 -2.86 9.80
C PRO A 193 38.61 -3.48 11.19
N GLU A 194 39.73 -3.20 11.86
CA GLU A 194 39.98 -3.65 13.24
C GLU A 194 39.55 -2.59 14.27
N GLY A 195 39.19 -3.05 15.48
CA GLY A 195 38.98 -2.18 16.64
C GLY A 195 37.89 -1.10 16.51
N MET A 196 38.26 0.16 16.77
CA MET A 196 37.30 1.27 16.86
C MET A 196 36.59 1.57 15.53
N GLU A 197 37.24 1.32 14.39
CA GLU A 197 36.62 1.50 13.08
C GLU A 197 35.48 0.51 12.83
N LEU A 198 35.61 -0.73 13.30
CA LEU A 198 34.58 -1.76 13.18
C LEU A 198 33.31 -1.39 13.96
N ARG A 199 33.45 -0.94 15.22
CA ARG A 199 32.30 -0.47 16.03
C ARG A 199 31.64 0.74 15.40
N LYS A 200 32.43 1.67 14.83
CA LYS A 200 31.91 2.84 14.13
C LYS A 200 31.13 2.42 12.87
N LEU A 201 31.68 1.52 12.05
CA LEU A 201 31.05 1.02 10.83
C LEU A 201 29.69 0.35 11.11
N VAL A 202 29.64 -0.57 12.08
CA VAL A 202 28.38 -1.22 12.49
C VAL A 202 27.42 -0.21 13.14
N GLY A 203 27.93 0.71 13.96
CA GLY A 203 27.11 1.75 14.60
C GLY A 203 26.47 2.71 13.59
N GLU A 204 27.23 3.18 12.61
CA GLU A 204 26.73 4.03 11.52
C GLU A 204 25.70 3.30 10.65
N TYR A 205 25.94 2.03 10.33
CA TYR A 205 24.96 1.19 9.61
C TYR A 205 23.64 1.00 10.40
N LEU A 206 23.73 0.81 11.72
CA LEU A 206 22.56 0.72 12.61
C LEU A 206 21.93 2.09 12.96
N GLY A 207 22.41 3.21 12.39
CA GLY A 207 21.90 4.55 12.65
C GLY A 207 22.27 5.14 14.02
N ILE A 208 23.19 4.51 14.74
CA ILE A 208 23.71 4.94 16.05
C ILE A 208 24.73 6.06 15.82
N THR A 209 24.22 7.30 15.67
CA THR A 209 25.01 8.45 15.21
C THR A 209 26.22 8.76 16.09
N ALA A 210 27.40 8.87 15.45
CA ALA A 210 28.71 8.97 16.08
C ALA A 210 29.00 10.33 16.77
N ARG A 211 28.33 10.61 17.91
CA ARG A 211 28.62 11.77 18.77
C ARG A 211 29.76 11.56 19.80
N ARG A 212 30.48 10.43 19.76
CA ARG A 212 31.43 10.03 20.83
C ARG A 212 32.87 9.70 20.44
N TYR A 213 33.22 9.63 19.16
CA TYR A 213 34.52 9.08 18.70
C TYR A 213 35.43 10.05 17.94
N ILE A 214 35.19 11.36 18.01
CA ILE A 214 36.14 12.37 17.50
C ILE A 214 37.06 12.82 18.63
N THR A 215 38.12 12.05 18.88
CA THR A 215 39.24 12.48 19.72
C THR A 215 40.58 12.12 19.09
N ASN A 216 41.30 13.17 18.68
CA ASN A 216 42.75 13.25 18.59
C ASN A 216 43.51 12.15 17.82
N GLU A 217 43.63 12.33 16.50
CA GLU A 217 44.86 11.95 15.81
C GLU A 217 45.50 13.17 15.13
N GLN A 218 46.80 13.33 15.34
CA GLN A 218 47.58 14.50 14.92
C GLN A 218 48.05 14.31 13.48
N ARG A 219 47.62 15.18 12.57
CA ARG A 219 48.25 15.32 11.23
C ARG A 219 49.34 16.38 11.24
N PRO A 220 50.44 16.20 10.47
CA PRO A 220 51.54 17.15 10.42
C PRO A 220 51.13 18.49 9.81
N GLN A 221 51.68 19.58 10.35
CA GLN A 221 51.39 20.94 9.94
C GLN A 221 52.22 21.33 8.70
N GLU A 222 51.65 21.17 7.51
CA GLU A 222 52.03 22.02 6.38
C GLU A 222 51.38 23.41 6.56
N ALA A 223 52.13 24.47 6.26
CA ALA A 223 51.64 25.84 6.47
C ALA A 223 50.52 26.16 5.48
N LEU A 224 49.27 26.21 5.96
CA LEU A 224 48.11 26.47 5.12
C LEU A 224 48.17 27.87 4.49
N ASP A 225 47.93 27.93 3.19
CA ASP A 225 47.76 29.16 2.42
C ASP A 225 46.45 29.85 2.83
N VAL A 226 46.56 30.78 3.79
CA VAL A 226 45.40 31.43 4.44
C VAL A 226 44.49 32.18 3.44
N PRO A 227 45.00 32.96 2.46
CA PRO A 227 44.18 33.54 1.39
C PRO A 227 43.30 32.53 0.64
N TYR A 228 43.89 31.43 0.14
CA TYR A 228 43.14 30.38 -0.55
C TYR A 228 42.10 29.71 0.38
N LEU A 229 42.43 29.54 1.66
CA LEU A 229 41.49 29.03 2.65
C LEU A 229 40.28 29.96 2.86
N VAL A 230 40.51 31.27 2.91
CA VAL A 230 39.44 32.28 3.07
C VAL A 230 38.51 32.30 1.86
N GLU A 231 39.06 32.23 0.63
CA GLU A 231 38.27 32.19 -0.59
C GLU A 231 37.44 30.90 -0.70
N CYS A 232 38.02 29.73 -0.37
CA CYS A 232 37.29 28.48 -0.26
C CYS A 232 36.19 28.52 0.81
N LEU A 233 36.47 29.10 1.99
CA LEU A 233 35.47 29.26 3.05
C LEU A 233 34.33 30.21 2.64
N GLN A 234 34.62 31.29 1.91
CA GLN A 234 33.58 32.17 1.37
C GLN A 234 32.71 31.45 0.35
N GLY A 235 33.29 30.70 -0.59
CA GLY A 235 32.54 29.89 -1.56
C GLY A 235 31.63 28.86 -0.88
N ILE A 236 32.13 28.16 0.14
CA ILE A 236 31.32 27.24 0.96
C ILE A 236 30.19 28.00 1.65
N LEU A 237 30.48 29.14 2.30
CA LEU A 237 29.47 29.94 3.00
C LEU A 237 28.39 30.52 2.08
N THR A 238 28.66 30.73 0.79
CA THR A 238 27.65 31.14 -0.21
C THR A 238 26.78 29.99 -0.72
N GLU A 239 27.28 28.75 -0.74
CA GLU A 239 26.51 27.58 -1.18
C GLU A 239 25.74 26.88 -0.03
N VAL A 240 26.24 26.98 1.21
CA VAL A 240 25.58 26.39 2.39
C VAL A 240 24.11 26.80 2.55
N PRO A 241 23.70 28.09 2.41
CA PRO A 241 22.29 28.47 2.48
C PRO A 241 21.43 27.78 1.42
N LYS A 242 21.90 27.70 0.17
CA LYS A 242 21.17 27.04 -0.92
C LYS A 242 21.00 25.54 -0.65
N LEU A 243 22.04 24.90 -0.12
CA LEU A 243 21.99 23.50 0.30
C LEU A 243 21.01 23.29 1.46
N VAL A 244 20.97 24.21 2.43
CA VAL A 244 19.99 24.19 3.53
C VAL A 244 18.57 24.34 3.01
N ASP A 245 18.31 25.28 2.10
CA ASP A 245 16.98 25.47 1.50
C ASP A 245 16.53 24.23 0.70
N ALA A 246 17.42 23.63 -0.09
CA ALA A 246 17.14 22.40 -0.83
C ALA A 246 16.88 21.20 0.10
N LEU A 247 17.68 21.04 1.16
CA LEU A 247 17.47 20.00 2.18
C LEU A 247 16.15 20.20 2.94
N GLN A 248 15.77 21.44 3.24
CA GLN A 248 14.50 21.77 3.87
C GLN A 248 13.32 21.43 2.94
N GLY A 249 13.41 21.78 1.65
CA GLY A 249 12.43 21.40 0.64
C GLY A 249 12.23 19.88 0.54
N HIS A 250 13.32 19.11 0.51
CA HIS A 250 13.25 17.64 0.56
C HIS A 250 12.67 17.11 1.87
N ALA A 251 12.99 17.72 3.02
CA ALA A 251 12.45 17.31 4.32
C ALA A 251 10.93 17.52 4.42
N ASP A 252 10.41 18.60 3.83
CA ASP A 252 8.97 18.87 3.80
C ASP A 252 8.23 17.98 2.79
N GLN A 253 8.85 17.65 1.63
CA GLN A 253 8.33 16.62 0.71
C GLN A 253 8.27 15.24 1.38
N LEU A 254 9.31 14.84 2.10
CA LEU A 254 9.33 13.57 2.85
C LEU A 254 8.23 13.52 3.92
N ARG A 255 7.93 14.65 4.58
CA ARG A 255 6.84 14.75 5.55
C ARG A 255 5.46 14.54 4.90
N ASP A 256 5.20 15.16 3.74
CA ASP A 256 3.97 14.92 2.98
C ASP A 256 3.83 13.45 2.55
N ILE A 257 4.89 12.85 2.00
CA ILE A 257 4.91 11.42 1.63
C ILE A 257 4.62 10.54 2.86
N GLN A 258 5.19 10.86 4.03
CA GLN A 258 4.95 10.12 5.27
C GLN A 258 3.49 10.22 5.75
N ASP A 259 2.88 11.40 5.68
CA ASP A 259 1.46 11.58 6.01
C ASP A 259 0.55 10.83 5.03
N ARG A 260 0.90 10.82 3.74
CA ARG A 260 0.20 10.07 2.68
C ARG A 260 0.28 8.56 2.89
N LEU A 261 1.45 8.04 3.23
CA LEU A 261 1.63 6.63 3.64
C LEU A 261 0.79 6.31 4.89
N GLY A 262 0.79 7.19 5.91
CA GLY A 262 -0.06 7.01 7.08
C GLY A 262 -1.57 7.03 6.77
N ARG A 263 -2.03 7.75 5.73
CA ARG A 263 -3.42 7.64 5.23
C ARG A 263 -3.68 6.28 4.57
N LEU A 264 -2.76 5.81 3.73
CA LEU A 264 -2.80 4.50 3.07
C LEU A 264 -2.84 3.33 4.05
N GLU A 265 -1.95 3.30 5.05
CA GLU A 265 -1.90 2.26 6.07
C GLU A 265 -3.22 2.12 6.84
N ARG A 266 -3.83 3.24 7.23
CA ARG A 266 -5.15 3.26 7.90
C ARG A 266 -6.27 2.72 7.00
N ALA A 267 -6.22 2.99 5.70
CA ALA A 267 -7.18 2.44 4.73
C ALA A 267 -7.00 0.92 4.56
N VAL A 268 -5.75 0.44 4.44
CA VAL A 268 -5.42 -1.00 4.37
C VAL A 268 -5.86 -1.73 5.63
N GLU A 269 -5.64 -1.15 6.81
CA GLU A 269 -6.05 -1.76 8.08
C GLU A 269 -7.58 -1.81 8.25
N CYS A 270 -8.30 -0.78 7.78
CA CYS A 270 -9.76 -0.81 7.70
C CYS A 270 -10.26 -1.94 6.76
N CYS A 271 -9.62 -2.12 5.60
CA CYS A 271 -9.92 -3.23 4.70
C CYS A 271 -9.63 -4.60 5.35
N ARG A 272 -8.50 -4.77 6.03
CA ARG A 272 -8.17 -6.00 6.80
C ARG A 272 -9.23 -6.31 7.86
N HIS A 273 -9.69 -5.31 8.60
CA HIS A 273 -10.73 -5.49 9.60
C HIS A 273 -12.06 -5.94 8.97
N GLN A 274 -12.47 -5.35 7.84
CA GLN A 274 -13.67 -5.80 7.10
C GLN A 274 -13.52 -7.23 6.55
N THR A 275 -12.35 -7.57 6.02
CA THR A 275 -12.00 -8.93 5.56
C THR A 275 -12.03 -9.96 6.70
N SER A 276 -11.54 -9.59 7.88
CA SER A 276 -11.61 -10.42 9.10
C SER A 276 -13.06 -10.62 9.57
N MET A 277 -13.85 -9.55 9.66
CA MET A 277 -15.29 -9.63 9.99
C MET A 277 -16.07 -10.51 9.01
N ALA A 278 -15.79 -10.40 7.70
CA ALA A 278 -16.42 -11.25 6.70
C ALA A 278 -16.08 -12.73 6.90
N ARG A 279 -14.80 -13.07 7.17
CA ARG A 279 -14.40 -14.45 7.51
C ARG A 279 -15.11 -14.98 8.76
N ILE A 280 -15.20 -14.20 9.83
CA ILE A 280 -15.90 -14.60 11.08
C ILE A 280 -17.39 -14.88 10.83
N LEU A 281 -18.05 -14.05 10.01
CA LEU A 281 -19.45 -14.26 9.63
C LEU A 281 -19.61 -15.50 8.74
N ASN A 282 -18.71 -15.69 7.78
CA ASN A 282 -18.72 -16.84 6.88
C ASN A 282 -18.40 -18.16 7.60
N SER A 283 -17.56 -18.16 8.64
CA SER A 283 -17.26 -19.35 9.44
C SER A 283 -18.45 -19.86 10.27
N ALA A 284 -19.49 -19.02 10.44
CA ALA A 284 -20.75 -19.43 11.06
C ALA A 284 -21.74 -20.05 10.07
N CYS A 285 -21.48 -20.03 8.76
CA CYS A 285 -22.35 -20.64 7.75
C CYS A 285 -22.25 -22.17 7.81
N GLN A 286 -23.39 -22.83 7.97
CA GLN A 286 -23.50 -24.29 8.11
C GLN A 286 -24.56 -24.90 7.20
N LYS A 287 -25.52 -24.11 6.72
CA LYS A 287 -26.64 -24.55 5.88
C LYS A 287 -26.58 -23.88 4.52
N SER A 288 -27.11 -24.53 3.50
CA SER A 288 -27.11 -24.01 2.13
C SER A 288 -27.90 -22.71 1.95
N ASP A 289 -28.76 -22.32 2.90
CA ASP A 289 -29.47 -21.03 2.94
C ASP A 289 -28.75 -19.92 3.72
N ASP A 290 -27.65 -20.22 4.42
CA ASP A 290 -26.89 -19.21 5.17
C ASP A 290 -26.21 -18.20 4.23
N LEU A 291 -26.29 -16.91 4.58
CA LEU A 291 -25.81 -15.81 3.75
C LEU A 291 -24.30 -15.62 3.84
N ILE A 292 -23.60 -15.75 2.70
CA ILE A 292 -22.16 -15.47 2.62
C ILE A 292 -21.93 -13.97 2.45
N ARG A 293 -20.96 -13.43 3.19
CA ARG A 293 -20.45 -12.08 3.03
C ARG A 293 -19.30 -12.04 2.01
N PRO A 294 -19.39 -11.22 0.95
CA PRO A 294 -18.25 -11.00 0.06
C PRO A 294 -17.12 -10.31 0.83
N MET A 295 -15.90 -10.79 0.61
CA MET A 295 -14.69 -10.12 1.09
C MET A 295 -14.25 -9.08 0.06
N ARG A 296 -13.57 -8.01 0.49
CA ARG A 296 -12.97 -7.08 -0.48
C ARG A 296 -11.78 -7.76 -1.16
N LEU A 297 -11.62 -7.49 -2.45
CA LEU A 297 -10.43 -7.85 -3.23
C LEU A 297 -9.22 -7.07 -2.70
N ILE A 298 -8.00 -7.48 -3.09
CA ILE A 298 -6.76 -6.82 -2.67
C ILE A 298 -6.74 -5.33 -3.06
N GLY A 299 -7.35 -4.98 -4.20
CA GLY A 299 -7.57 -3.59 -4.63
C GLY A 299 -8.64 -2.80 -3.86
N GLY A 300 -9.22 -3.36 -2.79
CA GLY A 300 -10.23 -2.71 -1.94
C GLY A 300 -11.65 -2.68 -2.50
N SER A 301 -11.88 -3.11 -3.74
CA SER A 301 -13.22 -3.27 -4.33
C SER A 301 -13.95 -4.49 -3.75
N LEU A 302 -15.28 -4.50 -3.81
CA LEU A 302 -16.06 -5.73 -3.61
C LEU A 302 -16.04 -6.56 -4.92
N PRO A 303 -16.11 -7.90 -4.86
CA PRO A 303 -16.28 -8.74 -6.04
C PRO A 303 -17.53 -8.33 -6.81
N VAL A 304 -17.36 -8.10 -8.12
CA VAL A 304 -18.46 -7.69 -9.01
C VAL A 304 -19.47 -8.83 -9.17
N SER A 305 -20.75 -8.50 -9.04
CA SER A 305 -21.91 -9.42 -9.15
C SER A 305 -21.87 -10.21 -10.47
N PRO A 306 -22.24 -11.52 -10.51
CA PRO A 306 -22.81 -12.30 -9.41
C PRO A 306 -21.74 -12.91 -8.49
N PHE A 307 -21.76 -12.48 -7.23
CA PHE A 307 -21.13 -13.20 -6.12
C PHE A 307 -22.20 -14.11 -5.47
N PRO A 308 -21.90 -15.37 -5.10
CA PRO A 308 -22.86 -16.25 -4.46
C PRO A 308 -23.42 -15.64 -3.17
N GLN A 309 -24.75 -15.56 -3.05
CA GLN A 309 -25.41 -14.89 -1.91
C GLN A 309 -25.57 -15.84 -0.73
N THR A 310 -25.68 -17.15 -0.99
CA THR A 310 -25.79 -18.22 0.01
C THR A 310 -24.68 -19.25 -0.11
N LEU A 311 -24.49 -20.07 0.93
CA LEU A 311 -23.59 -21.21 0.90
C LEU A 311 -23.96 -22.21 -0.22
N GLY A 312 -25.26 -22.44 -0.44
CA GLY A 312 -25.75 -23.31 -1.51
C GLY A 312 -25.43 -22.77 -2.91
N ASP A 313 -25.41 -21.45 -3.11
CA ASP A 313 -24.98 -20.85 -4.37
C ASP A 313 -23.48 -21.10 -4.63
N LEU A 314 -22.65 -20.95 -3.58
CA LEU A 314 -21.21 -21.20 -3.65
C LEU A 314 -20.92 -22.70 -3.91
N GLU A 315 -21.62 -23.59 -3.21
CA GLU A 315 -21.53 -25.04 -3.38
C GLU A 315 -21.91 -25.49 -4.81
N ARG A 316 -22.83 -24.77 -5.47
CA ARG A 316 -23.30 -25.09 -6.83
C ARG A 316 -22.49 -24.43 -7.95
N LEU A 317 -21.43 -23.67 -7.63
CA LEU A 317 -20.56 -23.11 -8.66
C LEU A 317 -19.84 -24.20 -9.46
N SER A 318 -19.91 -24.09 -10.79
CA SER A 318 -19.06 -24.85 -11.70
C SER A 318 -17.60 -24.47 -11.52
N GLU A 319 -16.68 -25.41 -11.81
CA GLU A 319 -15.23 -25.21 -11.66
C GLU A 319 -14.73 -23.97 -12.40
N ARG A 320 -15.24 -23.68 -13.60
CA ARG A 320 -14.89 -22.46 -14.36
C ARG A 320 -15.26 -21.18 -13.59
N ARG A 321 -16.42 -21.13 -12.92
CA ARG A 321 -16.83 -19.98 -12.09
C ARG A 321 -16.03 -19.89 -10.80
N LEU A 322 -15.74 -21.04 -10.19
CA LEU A 322 -14.90 -21.15 -9.00
C LEU A 322 -13.46 -20.69 -9.27
N ALA A 323 -12.87 -21.07 -10.41
CA ALA A 323 -11.57 -20.61 -10.87
C ALA A 323 -11.57 -19.11 -11.20
N SER A 324 -12.64 -18.59 -11.82
CA SER A 324 -12.83 -17.16 -12.03
C SER A 324 -12.87 -16.39 -10.69
N LEU A 325 -13.56 -16.93 -9.68
CA LEU A 325 -13.61 -16.35 -8.33
C LEU A 325 -12.22 -16.38 -7.65
N ALA A 326 -11.51 -17.51 -7.72
CA ALA A 326 -10.14 -17.65 -7.21
C ALA A 326 -9.17 -16.66 -7.86
N ARG A 327 -9.24 -16.47 -9.19
CA ARG A 327 -8.45 -15.44 -9.91
C ARG A 327 -8.78 -14.02 -9.46
N ARG A 328 -10.06 -13.70 -9.27
CA ARG A 328 -10.49 -12.37 -8.78
C ARG A 328 -9.97 -12.05 -7.37
N TYR A 329 -9.84 -13.06 -6.52
CA TYR A 329 -9.23 -12.95 -5.18
C TYR A 329 -7.71 -13.18 -5.17
N GLU A 330 -7.08 -13.39 -6.33
CA GLU A 330 -5.65 -13.66 -6.50
C GLU A 330 -5.13 -14.88 -5.69
N LEU A 331 -5.98 -15.90 -5.50
CA LEU A 331 -5.69 -17.12 -4.71
C LEU A 331 -4.77 -18.12 -5.43
N ARG A 332 -3.81 -17.66 -6.20
CA ARG A 332 -2.89 -18.52 -6.95
C ARG A 332 -1.54 -18.60 -6.25
N ASP A 333 -1.02 -19.80 -6.12
CA ASP A 333 0.37 -20.03 -5.75
C ASP A 333 1.17 -20.19 -7.05
N GLY A 334 1.80 -19.09 -7.49
CA GLY A 334 2.38 -18.98 -8.84
C GLY A 334 1.33 -18.86 -9.96
N ASP A 335 1.61 -19.46 -11.12
CA ASP A 335 0.78 -19.33 -12.32
C ASP A 335 -0.30 -20.41 -12.48
N ILE A 336 -0.27 -21.46 -11.67
CA ILE A 336 -1.18 -22.60 -11.77
C ILE A 336 -2.17 -22.55 -10.61
N LEU A 337 -3.46 -22.57 -10.91
CA LEU A 337 -4.50 -22.81 -9.91
C LEU A 337 -4.71 -24.32 -9.74
N PRO A 338 -4.94 -24.81 -8.51
CA PRO A 338 -5.43 -26.17 -8.34
C PRO A 338 -6.78 -26.35 -9.06
N GLU A 339 -7.14 -27.59 -9.35
CA GLU A 339 -8.40 -27.96 -10.00
C GLU A 339 -9.29 -28.79 -9.06
N GLY A 340 -10.57 -28.95 -9.41
CA GLY A 340 -11.52 -29.78 -8.68
C GLY A 340 -11.68 -29.44 -7.19
N VAL A 341 -11.45 -30.45 -6.33
CA VAL A 341 -11.71 -30.39 -4.89
C VAL A 341 -10.77 -29.41 -4.17
N GLU A 342 -9.49 -29.37 -4.55
CA GLU A 342 -8.51 -28.49 -3.89
C GLU A 342 -8.79 -27.01 -4.21
N LEU A 343 -9.23 -26.69 -5.43
CA LEU A 343 -9.69 -25.33 -5.77
C LEU A 343 -10.86 -24.88 -4.90
N ARG A 344 -11.80 -25.79 -4.65
CA ARG A 344 -12.99 -25.52 -3.82
C ARG A 344 -12.59 -25.31 -2.36
N LYS A 345 -11.75 -26.19 -1.82
CA LYS A 345 -11.20 -26.08 -0.47
C LYS A 345 -10.47 -24.75 -0.28
N LEU A 346 -9.59 -24.37 -1.22
CA LEU A 346 -8.85 -23.11 -1.21
C LEU A 346 -9.77 -21.86 -1.21
N VAL A 347 -10.81 -21.85 -2.05
CA VAL A 347 -11.80 -20.77 -2.07
C VAL A 347 -12.61 -20.71 -0.78
N PHE A 348 -13.02 -21.85 -0.23
CA PHE A 348 -13.79 -21.93 1.02
C PHE A 348 -12.94 -21.46 2.22
N GLU A 349 -11.71 -21.95 2.34
CA GLU A 349 -10.74 -21.57 3.36
C GLU A 349 -10.43 -20.07 3.30
N TYR A 350 -10.18 -19.53 2.11
CA TYR A 350 -9.97 -18.09 1.95
C TYR A 350 -11.18 -17.28 2.39
N LEU A 351 -12.40 -17.73 2.06
CA LEU A 351 -13.66 -17.10 2.49
C LEU A 351 -13.96 -17.29 3.99
N GLY A 352 -13.20 -18.11 4.70
CA GLY A 352 -13.40 -18.45 6.12
C GLY A 352 -14.46 -19.52 6.37
N ILE A 353 -14.91 -20.23 5.34
CA ILE A 353 -15.95 -21.25 5.44
C ILE A 353 -15.30 -22.59 5.80
N THR A 354 -15.64 -23.13 6.97
CA THR A 354 -15.18 -24.47 7.37
C THR A 354 -15.89 -25.53 6.53
N ALA A 355 -15.15 -26.23 5.68
CA ALA A 355 -15.66 -27.37 4.95
C ALA A 355 -16.20 -28.45 5.91
N ARG A 356 -17.39 -28.97 5.64
CA ARG A 356 -17.88 -30.19 6.27
C ARG A 356 -17.12 -31.37 5.65
N ASN A 357 -16.35 -32.07 6.47
CA ASN A 357 -15.80 -33.39 6.14
C ASN A 357 -16.91 -34.44 6.03
#